data_AF-A0A151PAF9-F1
#
_entry.id   AF-A0A151PAF9-F1
#
_cell.length_a   1.000
_cell.length_b   1.000
_cell.length_c   1.000
_cell.angle_alpha   90.00
_cell.angle_beta   90.00
_cell.angle_gamma   90.00
#
_symmetry.space_group_name_H-M   'P 1'
#
loop_
_entity.id
_entity.type
_entity.pdbx_description
1 polymer ?
#
loop_
_entity_poly.entity_id
_entity_poly.type
_entity_poly.pdbx_seq_one_letter_code
_entity_poly.pdbx_strand_id
1 'polypeptide(L)'
;MAAPLPALWLLLAAVFLVALLARVLRGAAELGVLDGLLRYGKTRSCCEPGPAWLRLGAVPKRWFTHFYVVSVTWNGFLLLLLIQALFLERPFPVWLQDLLSVLSGSSQNQGYEYLSAFLVLLLFWLHSLRRLTECLCISVFSNGVIHILHYCFGYAYYIGIGLTVLCQVPVNVRNRKSLWMQIGWYHTLGIIVYIWASVHHNRCHVILANLRKNKSGNVISLNHSIPFGDWFERVSCPHYFAELLIYVSLAITFGFYNLTWWLVVMSLKPLAYIRLPYLSASASQCQKCLVFTGKSLLMQISWYHILGITMYIWALVHQHRCHAILGNLQKSKSGNIINLNHAVPFGDCLSGPAALQKKGPTAVAPVNEESADKTNLGFIHAFVAAISVIIVSELGDKTFFIAAIMAMRYNRLTVLAGAMLALGLMTCLSVLFGYATTVIPRVYTYYVSTALFAIFGIRMLREGLKMSPDEGQEELEEVQAEIKKKDEELQRTKLLNGPVDVETGPGTNIPQKKWLHFISPIFVQAFTLTFLAEWGDRSQLTTIVLAAREDPYGVAVGGTVGHCLCTGLAVIGGRMIAQKISVRTVTIIGGIVFLAFAFSALFISPDSGF
;
A
#
# COMPACT_ATOMS: atom_id res chain seq x y z
N MET A 1 16.51 23.46 -10.70
CA MET A 1 16.81 22.12 -11.24
C MET A 1 16.37 21.10 -10.20
N ALA A 2 15.69 20.01 -10.60
CA ALA A 2 15.33 18.95 -9.66
C ALA A 2 16.60 18.33 -9.05
N ALA A 3 16.55 17.99 -7.75
CA ALA A 3 17.67 17.33 -7.10
C ALA A 3 17.97 15.98 -7.81
N PRO A 4 19.23 15.70 -8.16
CA PRO A 4 19.57 14.54 -8.99
C PRO A 4 19.29 13.21 -8.31
N LEU A 5 19.39 13.14 -6.97
CA LEU A 5 19.15 11.90 -6.23
C LEU A 5 17.66 11.50 -6.16
N PRO A 6 16.71 12.39 -5.81
CA PRO A 6 15.28 12.10 -5.99
C PRO A 6 14.90 11.78 -7.44
N ALA A 7 15.48 12.47 -8.42
CA ALA A 7 15.23 12.20 -9.83
C ALA A 7 15.69 10.78 -10.24
N LEU A 8 16.84 10.32 -9.72
CA LEU A 8 17.33 8.96 -9.93
C LEU A 8 16.37 7.92 -9.34
N TRP A 9 15.92 8.10 -8.10
CA TRP A 9 14.96 7.20 -7.46
C TRP A 9 13.59 7.20 -8.17
N LEU A 10 13.14 8.36 -8.63
CA LEU A 10 11.93 8.50 -9.43
C LEU A 10 12.05 7.75 -10.77
N LEU A 11 13.17 7.91 -11.47
CA LEU A 11 13.44 7.20 -12.72
C LEU A 11 13.43 5.69 -12.50
N LEU A 12 14.10 5.21 -11.45
CA LEU A 12 14.11 3.78 -11.10
C LEU A 12 12.68 3.29 -10.83
N ALA A 13 11.93 3.97 -9.97
CA ALA A 13 10.54 3.62 -9.66
C ALA A 13 9.65 3.63 -10.90
N ALA A 14 9.80 4.62 -11.80
CA ALA A 14 9.04 4.72 -13.04
C ALA A 14 9.37 3.60 -14.02
N VAL A 15 10.65 3.28 -14.23
CA VAL A 15 11.08 2.15 -15.07
C VAL A 15 10.50 0.84 -14.55
N PHE A 16 10.47 0.64 -13.23
CA PHE A 16 9.84 -0.54 -12.63
C PHE A 16 8.33 -0.56 -12.83
N LEU A 17 7.64 0.57 -12.60
CA LEU A 17 6.19 0.66 -12.77
C LEU A 17 5.78 0.40 -14.22
N VAL A 18 6.51 0.95 -15.19
CA VAL A 18 6.30 0.71 -16.62
C VAL A 18 6.54 -0.75 -16.98
N ALA A 19 7.62 -1.38 -16.47
CA ALA A 19 7.89 -2.79 -16.70
C ALA A 19 6.80 -3.70 -16.11
N LEU A 20 6.27 -3.35 -14.93
CA LEU A 20 5.16 -4.06 -14.30
C LEU A 20 3.86 -3.90 -15.08
N LEU A 21 3.48 -2.66 -15.42
CA LEU A 21 2.27 -2.36 -16.21
C LEU A 21 2.33 -3.04 -17.58
N ALA A 22 3.48 -3.01 -18.25
CA ALA A 22 3.66 -3.71 -19.52
C ALA A 22 3.43 -5.23 -19.38
N ARG A 23 3.79 -5.83 -18.24
CA ARG A 23 3.60 -7.26 -17.96
C ARG A 23 2.18 -7.61 -17.54
N VAL A 24 1.50 -6.73 -16.79
CA VAL A 24 0.08 -6.88 -16.44
C VAL A 24 -0.81 -6.73 -17.68
N LEU A 25 -0.50 -5.76 -18.55
CA LEU A 25 -1.30 -5.46 -19.74
C LEU A 25 -1.13 -6.45 -20.89
N ARG A 26 0.08 -6.99 -21.11
CA ARG A 26 0.36 -7.88 -22.26
C ARG A 26 0.08 -9.37 -21.99
N GLY A 27 -0.32 -9.72 -20.77
CA GLY A 27 -0.23 -11.13 -20.34
C GLY A 27 1.21 -11.65 -20.47
N ALA A 28 1.42 -12.96 -20.33
CA ALA A 28 2.74 -13.58 -20.36
C ALA A 28 3.46 -13.55 -21.74
N ALA A 29 3.24 -12.53 -22.58
CA ALA A 29 3.97 -12.35 -23.83
C ALA A 29 5.42 -11.90 -23.55
N GLU A 30 6.39 -12.69 -24.04
CA GLU A 30 7.81 -12.54 -23.77
C GLU A 30 8.38 -11.22 -24.31
N LEU A 31 8.86 -10.37 -23.41
CA LEU A 31 9.61 -9.16 -23.75
C LEU A 31 11.08 -9.52 -23.92
N GLY A 32 11.45 -10.17 -25.05
CA GLY A 32 12.71 -10.92 -25.22
C GLY A 32 14.01 -10.26 -24.72
N VAL A 33 14.20 -8.94 -24.91
CA VAL A 33 15.42 -8.23 -24.46
C VAL A 33 15.39 -7.89 -22.96
N LEU A 34 14.25 -7.45 -22.44
CA LEU A 34 14.06 -7.16 -21.02
C LEU A 34 14.04 -8.46 -20.21
N ASP A 35 13.58 -9.56 -20.79
CA ASP A 35 13.54 -10.85 -20.12
C ASP A 35 14.94 -11.44 -19.94
N GLY A 36 15.86 -11.22 -20.88
CA GLY A 36 17.29 -11.56 -20.71
C GLY A 36 18.00 -10.73 -19.64
N LEU A 37 17.58 -9.48 -19.44
CA LEU A 37 18.08 -8.61 -18.37
C LEU A 37 17.46 -8.99 -17.01
N LEU A 38 16.17 -9.32 -16.97
CA LEU A 38 15.40 -9.59 -15.75
C LEU A 38 15.51 -11.05 -15.26
N ARG A 39 15.84 -12.04 -16.13
CA ARG A 39 15.97 -13.46 -15.75
C ARG A 39 17.27 -13.71 -14.96
N TYR A 40 17.11 -14.31 -13.78
CA TYR A 40 18.20 -14.57 -12.84
C TYR A 40 18.23 -16.04 -12.37
N GLY A 41 19.42 -16.65 -12.28
CA GLY A 41 19.69 -17.96 -11.65
C GLY A 41 19.35 -19.22 -12.45
N LYS A 42 18.89 -20.29 -11.76
CA LYS A 42 18.73 -21.68 -12.28
C LYS A 42 17.65 -21.87 -13.36
N THR A 43 16.92 -20.84 -13.75
CA THR A 43 15.98 -20.87 -14.90
C THR A 43 16.69 -20.73 -16.24
N ARG A 44 18.03 -20.59 -16.25
CA ARG A 44 18.86 -20.54 -17.46
C ARG A 44 19.25 -21.93 -18.02
N SER A 45 18.45 -22.95 -17.76
CA SER A 45 18.63 -24.32 -18.28
C SER A 45 17.20 -24.87 -18.51
N CYS A 46 16.73 -25.17 -19.71
CA CYS A 46 17.32 -26.13 -20.66
C CYS A 46 17.20 -25.80 -22.16
N CYS A 47 16.60 -24.69 -22.61
CA CYS A 47 16.46 -24.43 -24.04
C CYS A 47 16.78 -22.97 -24.39
N GLU A 48 17.95 -22.78 -25.01
CA GLU A 48 18.30 -21.79 -26.04
C GLU A 48 19.72 -21.19 -25.87
N PRO A 49 20.59 -21.28 -26.90
CA PRO A 49 21.91 -20.68 -26.88
C PRO A 49 21.83 -19.17 -27.12
N GLY A 50 21.62 -18.39 -26.04
CA GLY A 50 21.81 -16.94 -26.08
C GLY A 50 23.27 -16.54 -26.37
N PRO A 51 23.51 -15.33 -26.91
CA PRO A 51 24.82 -14.88 -27.42
C PRO A 51 25.93 -14.85 -26.35
N ALA A 52 27.17 -15.11 -26.76
CA ALA A 52 28.32 -15.38 -25.89
C ALA A 52 28.67 -14.24 -24.90
N TRP A 53 28.42 -12.97 -25.25
CA TRP A 53 28.68 -11.82 -24.36
C TRP A 53 27.81 -11.83 -23.08
N LEU A 54 26.64 -12.44 -23.16
CA LEU A 54 25.70 -12.64 -22.04
C LEU A 54 26.17 -13.74 -21.05
N ARG A 55 27.28 -14.42 -21.36
CA ARG A 55 27.99 -15.38 -20.48
C ARG A 55 29.24 -14.78 -19.84
N LEU A 56 29.76 -13.66 -20.36
CA LEU A 56 31.00 -13.02 -19.89
C LEU A 56 30.83 -12.23 -18.57
N GLY A 57 29.59 -11.95 -18.15
CA GLY A 57 29.26 -11.17 -16.96
C GLY A 57 28.58 -11.95 -15.84
N ALA A 58 28.91 -13.24 -15.64
CA ALA A 58 28.26 -14.08 -14.63
C ALA A 58 29.02 -14.06 -13.28
N VAL A 59 28.42 -13.44 -12.25
CA VAL A 59 28.97 -13.34 -10.90
C VAL A 59 28.38 -14.44 -10.00
N PRO A 60 29.20 -15.21 -9.25
CA PRO A 60 28.69 -16.23 -8.33
C PRO A 60 27.79 -15.66 -7.24
N LYS A 61 26.71 -16.36 -6.89
CA LYS A 61 25.80 -15.97 -5.80
C LYS A 61 26.47 -15.91 -4.43
N ARG A 62 27.62 -16.55 -4.25
CA ARG A 62 28.41 -16.47 -3.00
C ARG A 62 28.92 -15.05 -2.73
N TRP A 63 29.04 -14.22 -3.75
CA TRP A 63 29.55 -12.85 -3.66
C TRP A 63 28.51 -11.84 -3.16
N PHE A 64 27.29 -12.29 -2.80
CA PHE A 64 26.29 -11.44 -2.14
C PHE A 64 26.77 -10.91 -0.79
N THR A 65 27.68 -11.63 -0.12
CA THR A 65 28.33 -11.16 1.10
C THR A 65 29.00 -9.82 0.90
N HIS A 66 29.59 -9.56 -0.28
CA HIS A 66 30.32 -8.32 -0.56
C HIS A 66 29.41 -7.08 -0.50
N PHE A 67 28.15 -7.20 -0.91
CA PHE A 67 27.19 -6.10 -0.80
C PHE A 67 26.98 -5.67 0.65
N TYR A 68 26.84 -6.65 1.54
CA TYR A 68 26.62 -6.39 2.96
C TYR A 68 27.89 -5.92 3.66
N VAL A 69 29.07 -6.42 3.25
CA VAL A 69 30.35 -5.88 3.72
C VAL A 69 30.48 -4.41 3.37
N VAL A 70 30.27 -4.05 2.09
CA VAL A 70 30.32 -2.64 1.66
C VAL A 70 29.25 -1.81 2.35
N SER A 71 28.04 -2.32 2.51
CA SER A 71 26.98 -1.60 3.24
C SER A 71 27.37 -1.32 4.69
N VAL A 72 27.88 -2.31 5.42
CA VAL A 72 28.26 -2.16 6.83
C VAL A 72 29.43 -1.20 6.99
N THR A 73 30.45 -1.28 6.14
CA THR A 73 31.62 -0.40 6.21
C THR A 73 31.28 1.03 5.79
N TRP A 74 30.63 1.21 4.64
CA TRP A 74 30.27 2.53 4.11
C TRP A 74 29.25 3.24 4.99
N ASN A 75 28.12 2.60 5.29
CA ASN A 75 27.08 3.24 6.10
C ASN A 75 27.50 3.37 7.57
N GLY A 76 28.39 2.48 8.06
CA GLY A 76 29.01 2.62 9.38
C GLY A 76 29.92 3.84 9.43
N PHE A 77 30.73 4.07 8.40
CA PHE A 77 31.55 5.27 8.26
C PHE A 77 30.69 6.54 8.21
N LEU A 78 29.63 6.57 7.39
CA LEU A 78 28.69 7.70 7.35
C LEU A 78 27.99 7.94 8.69
N LEU A 79 27.62 6.88 9.41
CA LEU A 79 27.03 6.96 10.75
C LEU A 79 28.02 7.55 11.76
N LEU A 80 29.29 7.15 11.70
CA LEU A 80 30.34 7.72 12.55
C LEU A 80 30.53 9.21 12.27
N LEU A 81 30.55 9.63 11.00
CA LEU A 81 30.62 11.04 10.64
C LEU A 81 29.40 11.81 11.15
N LEU A 82 28.20 11.23 11.05
CA LEU A 82 26.99 11.84 11.58
C LEU A 82 27.01 11.95 13.12
N ILE A 83 27.50 10.94 13.83
CA ILE A 83 27.69 10.97 15.29
C ILE A 83 28.69 12.07 15.67
N GLN A 84 29.83 12.17 14.98
CA GLN A 84 30.81 13.23 15.22
C GLN A 84 30.19 14.62 14.98
N ALA A 85 29.35 14.75 13.96
CA ALA A 85 28.68 16.00 13.68
C ALA A 85 27.61 16.36 14.72
N LEU A 86 26.85 15.38 15.21
CA LEU A 86 25.77 15.59 16.18
C LEU A 86 26.25 15.80 17.61
N PHE A 87 27.27 15.06 18.05
CA PHE A 87 27.71 15.03 19.45
C PHE A 87 29.03 15.78 19.70
N LEU A 88 29.91 15.89 18.69
CA LEU A 88 31.19 16.58 18.80
C LEU A 88 31.22 17.92 18.04
N GLU A 89 30.09 18.34 17.46
CA GLU A 89 29.92 19.57 16.69
C GLU A 89 30.96 19.75 15.57
N ARG A 90 31.49 18.63 15.03
CA ARG A 90 32.46 18.68 13.93
C ARG A 90 31.73 18.72 12.59
N PRO A 91 32.04 19.67 11.70
CA PRO A 91 31.44 19.68 10.36
C PRO A 91 31.84 18.42 9.58
N PHE A 92 31.01 18.03 8.62
CA PHE A 92 31.36 16.94 7.71
C PHE A 92 32.67 17.25 6.95
N PRO A 93 33.44 16.24 6.52
CA PRO A 93 34.59 16.46 5.63
C PRO A 93 34.17 17.20 4.34
N VAL A 94 35.04 18.07 3.81
CA VAL A 94 34.75 18.92 2.64
C VAL A 94 34.23 18.10 1.45
N TRP A 95 34.89 16.98 1.13
CA TRP A 95 34.47 16.10 0.03
C TRP A 95 33.03 15.58 0.19
N LEU A 96 32.57 15.35 1.43
CA LEU A 96 31.23 14.85 1.71
C LEU A 96 30.22 16.00 1.62
N GLN A 97 30.59 17.21 2.07
CA GLN A 97 29.75 18.40 1.90
C GLN A 97 29.51 18.69 0.42
N ASP A 98 30.57 18.68 -0.39
CA ASP A 98 30.48 18.89 -1.83
C ASP A 98 29.61 17.84 -2.49
N LEU A 99 29.82 16.55 -2.16
CA LEU A 99 29.00 15.45 -2.67
C LEU A 99 27.52 15.60 -2.30
N LEU A 100 27.21 15.91 -1.04
CA LEU A 100 25.83 16.09 -0.58
C LEU A 100 25.17 17.31 -1.23
N SER A 101 25.92 18.40 -1.44
CA SER A 101 25.42 19.61 -2.12
C SER A 101 25.01 19.32 -3.57
N VAL A 102 25.81 18.50 -4.28
CA VAL A 102 25.50 18.06 -5.65
C VAL A 102 24.29 17.13 -5.64
N LEU A 103 24.23 16.16 -4.72
CA LEU A 103 23.16 15.16 -4.69
C LEU A 103 21.80 15.73 -4.25
N SER A 104 21.79 16.69 -3.33
CA SER A 104 20.59 17.30 -2.75
C SER A 104 20.08 18.52 -3.54
N GLY A 105 20.93 19.15 -4.36
CA GLY A 105 20.60 20.40 -5.05
C GLY A 105 20.25 21.56 -4.10
N SER A 106 19.60 22.61 -4.61
CA SER A 106 19.24 23.83 -3.84
C SER A 106 18.12 23.62 -2.79
N SER A 107 17.62 22.41 -2.59
CA SER A 107 16.44 22.11 -1.77
C SER A 107 16.79 21.77 -0.31
N GLN A 108 17.80 22.42 0.27
CA GLN A 108 18.30 22.12 1.61
C GLN A 108 17.67 23.00 2.72
N ASN A 109 16.41 23.42 2.55
CA ASN A 109 15.77 24.44 3.38
C ASN A 109 14.59 23.96 4.25
N GLN A 110 14.49 22.65 4.52
CA GLN A 110 13.47 22.10 5.41
C GLN A 110 14.15 21.55 6.66
N GLY A 111 14.01 22.29 7.76
CA GLY A 111 14.56 21.90 9.05
C GLY A 111 13.86 20.68 9.66
N TYR A 112 14.54 20.07 10.65
CA TYR A 112 14.04 19.18 11.72
C TYR A 112 14.40 17.68 11.69
N GLU A 113 15.27 17.17 10.82
CA GLU A 113 15.46 15.70 10.69
C GLU A 113 16.79 15.11 11.25
N TYR A 114 17.58 15.82 12.05
CA TYR A 114 18.86 15.28 12.57
C TYR A 114 18.67 13.98 13.37
N LEU A 115 17.68 13.94 14.27
CA LEU A 115 17.35 12.73 15.03
C LEU A 115 16.82 11.61 14.12
N SER A 116 15.94 11.94 13.18
CA SER A 116 15.34 10.96 12.26
C SER A 116 16.40 10.35 11.34
N ALA A 117 17.29 11.16 10.77
CA ALA A 117 18.41 10.71 9.95
C ALA A 117 19.39 9.84 10.75
N PHE A 118 19.70 10.23 11.98
CA PHE A 118 20.51 9.40 12.88
C PHE A 118 19.86 8.04 13.15
N LEU A 119 18.59 8.02 13.54
CA LEU A 119 17.86 6.79 13.84
C LEU A 119 17.73 5.90 12.61
N VAL A 120 17.38 6.45 11.45
CA VAL A 120 17.25 5.66 10.21
C VAL A 120 18.59 5.11 9.77
N LEU A 121 19.67 5.91 9.80
CA LEU A 121 21.00 5.44 9.43
C LEU A 121 21.50 4.35 10.39
N LEU A 122 21.23 4.50 11.70
CA LEU A 122 21.53 3.49 12.72
C LEU A 122 20.75 2.20 12.48
N LEU A 123 19.42 2.26 12.29
CA LEU A 123 18.57 1.10 12.05
C LEU A 123 18.91 0.41 10.72
N PHE A 124 19.27 1.16 9.69
CA PHE A 124 19.73 0.62 8.41
C PHE A 124 21.11 -0.05 8.54
N TRP A 125 22.02 0.52 9.32
CA TRP A 125 23.32 -0.09 9.63
C TRP A 125 23.14 -1.39 10.41
N LEU A 126 22.30 -1.41 11.45
CA LEU A 126 21.95 -2.63 12.20
C LEU A 126 21.31 -3.69 11.31
N HIS A 127 20.44 -3.27 10.38
CA HIS A 127 19.85 -4.18 9.40
C HIS A 127 20.92 -4.80 8.51
N SER A 128 21.84 -3.99 7.98
CA SER A 128 22.96 -4.44 7.13
C SER A 128 23.91 -5.37 7.88
N LEU A 129 24.23 -5.07 9.13
CA LEU A 129 25.08 -5.90 9.99
C LEU A 129 24.45 -7.27 10.25
N ARG A 130 23.15 -7.30 10.56
CA ARG A 130 22.40 -8.53 10.71
C ARG A 130 22.39 -9.33 9.40
N ARG A 131 22.13 -8.69 8.26
CA ARG A 131 22.15 -9.36 6.94
C ARG A 131 23.53 -9.91 6.60
N LEU A 132 24.61 -9.21 6.96
CA LEU A 132 25.98 -9.72 6.82
C LEU A 132 26.18 -10.97 7.69
N THR A 133 25.78 -10.91 8.95
CA THR A 133 25.89 -12.03 9.90
C THR A 133 25.08 -13.25 9.42
N GLU A 134 23.85 -13.03 8.95
CA GLU A 134 23.02 -14.06 8.32
C GLU A 134 23.69 -14.66 7.08
N CYS A 135 24.37 -13.85 6.27
CA CYS A 135 25.08 -14.34 5.08
C CYS A 135 26.30 -15.19 5.43
N LEU A 136 27.05 -14.82 6.48
CA LEU A 136 28.26 -15.52 6.91
C LEU A 136 27.95 -16.80 7.70
N CYS A 137 26.94 -16.78 8.58
CA CYS A 137 26.69 -17.85 9.54
C CYS A 137 25.51 -18.75 9.18
N ILE A 138 24.47 -18.19 8.55
CA ILE A 138 23.18 -18.88 8.38
C ILE A 138 22.97 -19.34 6.93
N SER A 139 23.32 -18.50 5.96
CA SER A 139 22.96 -18.68 4.55
C SER A 139 23.74 -19.80 3.86
N VAL A 140 23.00 -20.69 3.19
CA VAL A 140 23.57 -21.72 2.32
C VAL A 140 23.37 -21.30 0.87
N PHE A 141 24.45 -20.87 0.22
CA PHE A 141 24.41 -20.40 -1.17
C PHE A 141 24.40 -21.56 -2.17
N SER A 142 23.52 -21.48 -3.17
CA SER A 142 23.54 -22.40 -4.31
C SER A 142 24.53 -21.95 -5.38
N ASN A 143 24.88 -22.83 -6.33
CA ASN A 143 25.75 -22.55 -7.48
C ASN A 143 25.10 -21.63 -8.54
N GLY A 144 24.16 -20.77 -8.16
CA GLY A 144 23.54 -19.81 -9.06
C GLY A 144 24.49 -18.65 -9.39
N VAL A 145 24.28 -18.03 -10.55
CA VAL A 145 25.04 -16.86 -11.03
C VAL A 145 24.11 -15.66 -11.28
N ILE A 146 24.63 -14.44 -11.09
CA ILE A 146 23.98 -13.14 -11.40
C ILE A 146 24.65 -12.49 -12.57
N HIS A 147 23.91 -11.68 -13.31
CA HIS A 147 24.50 -10.75 -14.26
C HIS A 147 25.26 -9.63 -13.56
N ILE A 148 26.41 -9.22 -14.11
CA ILE A 148 27.29 -8.18 -13.59
C ILE A 148 26.58 -6.83 -13.42
N LEU A 149 25.63 -6.49 -14.31
CA LEU A 149 24.85 -5.26 -14.19
C LEU A 149 24.02 -5.22 -12.89
N HIS A 150 23.42 -6.35 -12.50
CA HIS A 150 22.69 -6.45 -11.23
C HIS A 150 23.64 -6.39 -10.04
N TYR A 151 24.86 -6.90 -10.22
CA TYR A 151 25.91 -6.84 -9.22
C TYR A 151 26.35 -5.38 -8.98
N CYS A 152 26.63 -4.62 -10.04
CA CYS A 152 26.94 -3.19 -9.96
C CYS A 152 25.78 -2.37 -9.37
N PHE A 153 24.54 -2.66 -9.80
CA PHE A 153 23.35 -2.01 -9.24
C PHE A 153 23.22 -2.24 -7.72
N GLY A 154 23.52 -3.46 -7.24
CA GLY A 154 23.52 -3.77 -5.81
C GLY A 154 24.49 -2.91 -5.01
N TYR A 155 25.71 -2.67 -5.52
CA TYR A 155 26.66 -1.76 -4.87
C TYR A 155 26.17 -0.30 -4.87
N ALA A 156 25.75 0.19 -6.03
CA ALA A 156 25.24 1.55 -6.16
C ALA A 156 24.06 1.79 -5.20
N TYR A 157 23.19 0.79 -5.03
CA TYR A 157 22.06 0.82 -4.12
C TYR A 157 22.51 0.96 -2.65
N TYR A 158 23.39 0.10 -2.14
CA TYR A 158 23.83 0.14 -0.73
C TYR A 158 24.66 1.38 -0.38
N ILE A 159 25.41 1.92 -1.34
CA ILE A 159 26.13 3.19 -1.21
C ILE A 159 25.15 4.37 -1.22
N GLY A 160 24.20 4.34 -2.16
CA GLY A 160 23.21 5.39 -2.38
C GLY A 160 22.23 5.56 -1.23
N ILE A 161 21.84 4.50 -0.51
CA ILE A 161 20.94 4.62 0.64
C ILE A 161 21.52 5.51 1.74
N GLY A 162 22.76 5.28 2.17
CA GLY A 162 23.38 6.09 3.21
C GLY A 162 23.50 7.55 2.82
N LEU A 163 23.87 7.81 1.57
CA LEU A 163 23.90 9.16 1.00
C LEU A 163 22.51 9.79 0.93
N THR A 164 21.48 9.00 0.63
CA THR A 164 20.08 9.46 0.61
C THR A 164 19.62 9.91 2.00
N VAL A 165 19.99 9.19 3.05
CA VAL A 165 19.72 9.59 4.44
C VAL A 165 20.45 10.89 4.79
N LEU A 166 21.74 11.02 4.43
CA LEU A 166 22.51 12.22 4.73
C LEU A 166 22.08 13.46 3.93
N CYS A 167 21.52 13.30 2.73
CA CYS A 167 20.99 14.43 1.95
C CYS A 167 19.82 15.15 2.65
N GLN A 168 19.19 14.51 3.64
CA GLN A 168 18.11 15.10 4.43
C GLN A 168 18.63 15.97 5.57
N VAL A 169 19.93 15.88 5.88
CA VAL A 169 20.58 16.65 6.93
C VAL A 169 21.18 17.94 6.32
N PRO A 170 20.99 19.11 6.96
CA PRO A 170 21.65 20.34 6.51
C PRO A 170 23.18 20.20 6.55
N VAL A 171 23.88 20.73 5.54
CA VAL A 171 25.36 20.72 5.49
C VAL A 171 25.96 21.51 6.67
N ASN A 172 25.31 22.59 7.09
CA ASN A 172 25.71 23.36 8.27
C ASN A 172 25.17 22.72 9.54
N VAL A 173 25.98 21.86 10.16
CA VAL A 173 25.67 21.18 11.42
C VAL A 173 25.83 22.13 12.58
N ARG A 174 24.87 23.05 12.73
CA ARG A 174 24.69 23.83 13.97
C ARG A 174 23.37 23.44 14.60
N ASN A 175 23.37 22.29 15.25
CA ASN A 175 22.19 21.78 15.94
C ASN A 175 21.89 22.65 17.16
N ARG A 176 21.02 23.66 16.97
CA ARG A 176 20.68 24.63 18.04
C ARG A 176 19.70 24.04 19.07
N LYS A 177 19.13 22.85 18.85
CA LYS A 177 18.13 22.21 19.71
C LYS A 177 18.61 20.86 20.24
N SER A 178 18.36 20.58 21.51
CA SER A 178 18.60 19.26 22.10
C SER A 178 17.86 18.16 21.31
N LEU A 179 18.54 17.05 21.00
CA LEU A 179 17.98 15.91 20.25
C LEU A 179 16.69 15.37 20.89
N TRP A 180 16.62 15.42 22.23
CA TRP A 180 15.47 14.96 23.00
C TRP A 180 14.18 15.74 22.68
N MET A 181 14.27 17.01 22.28
CA MET A 181 13.11 17.80 21.85
C MET A 181 12.61 17.44 20.44
N GLN A 182 13.34 16.62 19.69
CA GLN A 182 12.95 16.19 18.34
C GLN A 182 12.19 14.85 18.35
N ILE A 183 12.00 14.22 19.51
CA ILE A 183 11.35 12.91 19.58
C ILE A 183 9.84 13.02 19.31
N GLY A 184 9.44 12.63 18.10
CA GLY A 184 8.05 12.40 17.73
C GLY A 184 7.55 10.97 17.98
N TRP A 185 6.22 10.81 18.08
CA TRP A 185 5.54 9.51 18.23
C TRP A 185 5.87 8.52 17.10
N TYR A 186 6.12 9.03 15.90
CA TYR A 186 6.46 8.25 14.72
C TYR A 186 7.83 7.56 14.84
N HIS A 187 8.79 8.13 15.60
CA HIS A 187 10.06 7.43 15.87
C HIS A 187 9.83 6.16 16.68
N THR A 188 9.02 6.24 17.73
CA THR A 188 8.68 5.10 18.58
C THR A 188 7.93 4.03 17.79
N LEU A 189 6.93 4.43 16.99
CA LEU A 189 6.20 3.50 16.13
C LEU A 189 7.13 2.82 15.11
N GLY A 190 7.99 3.59 14.44
CA GLY A 190 8.97 3.07 13.49
C GLY A 190 9.91 2.05 14.14
N ILE A 191 10.44 2.33 15.33
CA ILE A 191 11.31 1.40 16.06
C ILE A 191 10.58 0.11 16.44
N ILE A 192 9.32 0.19 16.92
CA ILE A 192 8.52 -0.98 17.28
C ILE A 192 8.29 -1.88 16.04
N VAL A 193 7.86 -1.28 14.92
CA VAL A 193 7.63 -2.01 13.66
C VAL A 193 8.94 -2.61 13.15
N TYR A 194 10.06 -1.87 13.23
CA TYR A 194 11.38 -2.34 12.84
C TYR A 194 11.79 -3.58 13.62
N ILE A 195 11.68 -3.56 14.96
CA ILE A 195 12.08 -4.67 15.83
C ILE A 195 11.27 -5.90 15.49
N TRP A 196 9.94 -5.77 15.41
CA TRP A 196 9.04 -6.87 15.08
C TRP A 196 9.36 -7.47 13.71
N ALA A 197 9.47 -6.63 12.68
CA ALA A 197 9.75 -7.05 11.31
C ALA A 197 11.15 -7.69 11.19
N SER A 198 12.15 -7.16 11.90
CA SER A 198 13.49 -7.71 11.96
C SER A 198 13.52 -9.10 12.60
N VAL A 199 12.83 -9.29 13.73
CA VAL A 199 12.72 -10.61 14.37
C VAL A 199 12.04 -11.63 13.46
N HIS A 200 10.90 -11.27 12.85
CA HIS A 200 10.16 -12.16 11.96
C HIS A 200 10.97 -12.54 10.70
N HIS A 201 11.66 -11.56 10.10
CA HIS A 201 12.56 -11.79 8.97
C HIS A 201 13.67 -12.80 9.30
N ASN A 202 14.33 -12.63 10.45
CA ASN A 202 15.40 -13.55 10.87
C ASN A 202 14.87 -14.96 11.11
N ARG A 203 13.71 -15.12 11.78
CA ARG A 203 13.05 -16.42 11.98
C ARG A 203 12.80 -17.12 10.65
N CYS A 204 12.27 -16.41 9.67
CA CYS A 204 12.02 -16.97 8.35
C CYS A 204 13.32 -17.45 7.66
N HIS A 205 14.41 -16.68 7.77
CA HIS A 205 15.70 -17.06 7.20
C HIS A 205 16.35 -18.27 7.89
N VAL A 206 16.20 -18.40 9.21
CA VAL A 206 16.65 -19.58 9.97
C VAL A 206 15.88 -20.82 9.53
N ILE A 207 14.55 -20.74 9.39
CA ILE A 207 13.72 -21.84 8.86
C ILE A 207 14.23 -22.27 7.49
N LEU A 208 14.41 -21.33 6.57
CA LEU A 208 14.89 -21.62 5.21
C LEU A 208 16.30 -22.23 5.18
N ALA A 209 17.18 -21.82 6.08
CA ALA A 209 18.53 -22.37 6.18
C ALA A 209 18.52 -23.80 6.77
N ASN A 210 17.70 -24.05 7.77
CA ASN A 210 17.57 -25.35 8.43
C ASN A 210 17.00 -26.42 7.48
N LEU A 211 16.25 -26.05 6.45
CA LEU A 211 15.83 -27.00 5.40
C LEU A 211 17.00 -27.59 4.61
N ARG A 212 18.16 -26.94 4.62
CA ARG A 212 19.37 -27.39 3.90
C ARG A 212 20.43 -27.99 4.80
N LYS A 213 20.28 -27.86 6.12
CA LYS A 213 21.24 -28.30 7.13
C LYS A 213 20.68 -29.51 7.91
N ASN A 214 21.53 -30.40 8.38
CA ASN A 214 21.14 -31.43 9.34
C ASN A 214 21.08 -30.86 10.77
N LYS A 215 20.65 -31.69 11.73
CA LYS A 215 20.65 -31.34 13.17
C LYS A 215 22.04 -31.00 13.71
N SER A 216 23.12 -31.40 13.02
CA SER A 216 24.50 -31.05 13.37
C SER A 216 25.06 -29.83 12.61
N GLY A 217 24.23 -29.13 11.83
CA GLY A 217 24.62 -27.92 11.08
C GLY A 217 25.27 -28.12 9.71
N ASN A 218 25.51 -29.36 9.28
CA ASN A 218 26.14 -29.71 7.99
C ASN A 218 25.12 -29.65 6.84
N VAL A 219 25.55 -29.16 5.68
CA VAL A 219 24.68 -29.01 4.49
C VAL A 219 24.44 -30.38 3.85
N ILE A 220 23.18 -30.85 3.84
CA ILE A 220 22.80 -32.18 3.31
C ILE A 220 22.36 -32.10 1.85
N SER A 221 21.67 -31.02 1.47
CA SER A 221 21.10 -30.89 0.13
C SER A 221 20.97 -29.43 -0.31
N LEU A 222 21.21 -29.19 -1.60
CA LEU A 222 20.98 -27.91 -2.26
C LEU A 222 19.61 -27.85 -2.98
N ASN A 223 18.79 -28.88 -2.81
CA ASN A 223 17.45 -28.96 -3.40
C ASN A 223 16.45 -28.09 -2.63
N HIS A 224 15.36 -27.70 -3.29
CA HIS A 224 14.32 -26.90 -2.68
C HIS A 224 13.35 -27.81 -1.93
N SER A 225 13.20 -27.56 -0.63
CA SER A 225 12.20 -28.22 0.22
C SER A 225 11.13 -27.20 0.62
N ILE A 226 9.93 -27.69 0.92
CA ILE A 226 8.80 -26.84 1.30
C ILE A 226 9.01 -26.37 2.76
N PRO A 227 9.01 -25.05 3.03
CA PRO A 227 9.13 -24.52 4.39
C PRO A 227 7.83 -24.69 5.17
N PHE A 228 7.95 -25.07 6.44
CA PHE A 228 6.85 -25.12 7.40
C PHE A 228 7.23 -24.34 8.67
N GLY A 229 6.23 -23.80 9.37
CA GLY A 229 6.40 -22.99 10.58
C GLY A 229 6.40 -21.48 10.33
N ASP A 230 6.09 -20.74 11.39
CA ASP A 230 5.83 -19.29 11.35
C ASP A 230 4.76 -18.93 10.30
N TRP A 231 4.97 -17.91 9.47
CA TRP A 231 4.01 -17.49 8.47
C TRP A 231 4.08 -18.27 7.15
N PHE A 232 4.99 -19.24 7.03
CA PHE A 232 5.06 -20.09 5.83
C PHE A 232 3.83 -20.98 5.64
N GLU A 233 3.04 -21.20 6.68
CA GLU A 233 1.76 -21.93 6.61
C GLU A 233 0.66 -21.12 5.90
N ARG A 234 0.80 -19.80 5.85
CA ARG A 234 -0.21 -18.88 5.29
C ARG A 234 0.26 -18.20 4.01
N VAL A 235 1.57 -17.91 3.92
CA VAL A 235 2.15 -17.07 2.89
C VAL A 235 3.42 -17.74 2.35
N SER A 236 3.62 -17.72 1.03
CA SER A 236 4.78 -18.36 0.39
C SER A 236 6.11 -17.68 0.71
N CYS A 237 6.10 -16.35 0.89
CA CYS A 237 7.32 -15.54 1.06
C CYS A 237 7.23 -14.52 2.21
N PRO A 238 6.97 -14.95 3.47
CA PRO A 238 6.85 -14.06 4.63
C PRO A 238 8.13 -13.27 4.92
N HIS A 239 9.30 -13.80 4.57
CA HIS A 239 10.58 -13.09 4.68
C HIS A 239 10.64 -11.82 3.82
N TYR A 240 10.07 -11.82 2.61
CA TYR A 240 10.02 -10.61 1.78
C TYR A 240 9.03 -9.58 2.33
N PHE A 241 7.90 -10.03 2.87
CA PHE A 241 6.96 -9.16 3.58
C PHE A 241 7.64 -8.48 4.78
N ALA A 242 8.35 -9.26 5.60
CA ALA A 242 9.09 -8.76 6.74
C ALA A 242 10.19 -7.77 6.33
N GLU A 243 10.88 -8.02 5.22
CA GLU A 243 11.88 -7.10 4.69
C GLU A 243 11.27 -5.76 4.24
N LEU A 244 10.12 -5.80 3.55
CA LEU A 244 9.40 -4.57 3.20
C LEU A 244 9.01 -3.77 4.45
N LEU A 245 8.47 -4.44 5.48
CA LEU A 245 8.10 -3.77 6.72
C LEU A 245 9.29 -3.13 7.43
N ILE A 246 10.50 -3.68 7.29
CA ILE A 246 11.72 -2.99 7.76
C ILE A 246 11.89 -1.67 7.02
N TYR A 247 11.78 -1.61 5.70
CA TYR A 247 11.94 -0.34 4.97
C TYR A 247 10.79 0.65 5.20
N VAL A 248 9.56 0.16 5.35
CA VAL A 248 8.40 0.99 5.78
C VAL A 248 8.64 1.55 7.17
N SER A 249 9.20 0.78 8.10
CA SER A 249 9.52 1.28 9.45
C SER A 249 10.52 2.43 9.42
N LEU A 250 11.51 2.39 8.52
CA LEU A 250 12.45 3.50 8.31
C LEU A 250 11.75 4.73 7.72
N ALA A 251 10.74 4.54 6.87
CA ALA A 251 9.93 5.63 6.33
C ALA A 251 9.08 6.31 7.42
N ILE A 252 8.51 5.51 8.31
CA ILE A 252 7.78 5.97 9.49
C ILE A 252 8.72 6.77 10.41
N THR A 253 9.96 6.30 10.61
CA THR A 253 10.97 7.02 11.41
C THR A 253 11.34 8.39 10.82
N PHE A 254 11.22 8.59 9.50
CA PHE A 254 11.30 9.91 8.84
C PHE A 254 10.01 10.75 8.91
N GLY A 255 9.01 10.32 9.68
CA GLY A 255 7.77 11.06 9.85
C GLY A 255 6.82 10.97 8.66
N PHE A 256 6.96 10.00 7.76
CA PHE A 256 6.15 9.82 6.54
C PHE A 256 6.29 10.92 5.48
N TYR A 257 6.73 12.14 5.78
CA TYR A 257 6.78 13.25 4.80
C TYR A 257 7.90 13.13 3.77
N ASN A 258 8.87 12.23 3.99
CA ASN A 258 10.06 12.18 3.16
C ASN A 258 9.81 11.44 1.83
N LEU A 259 9.48 12.21 0.79
CA LEU A 259 9.20 11.70 -0.56
C LEU A 259 10.33 10.81 -1.09
N THR A 260 11.58 11.25 -0.92
CA THR A 260 12.76 10.54 -1.42
C THR A 260 12.84 9.14 -0.81
N TRP A 261 12.52 8.99 0.46
CA TRP A 261 12.52 7.68 1.12
C TRP A 261 11.40 6.77 0.62
N TRP A 262 10.20 7.30 0.35
CA TRP A 262 9.14 6.50 -0.25
C TRP A 262 9.49 6.02 -1.67
N LEU A 263 10.23 6.81 -2.45
CA LEU A 263 10.75 6.36 -3.75
C LEU A 263 11.77 5.21 -3.59
N VAL A 264 12.58 5.23 -2.52
CA VAL A 264 13.47 4.11 -2.17
C VAL A 264 12.64 2.86 -1.85
N VAL A 265 11.59 2.98 -1.02
CA VAL A 265 10.66 1.89 -0.68
C VAL A 265 10.00 1.30 -1.93
N MET A 266 9.61 2.13 -2.89
CA MET A 266 9.03 1.67 -4.17
C MET A 266 10.02 0.96 -5.08
N SER A 267 11.30 1.33 -4.99
CA SER A 267 12.38 0.76 -5.78
C SER A 267 12.85 -0.61 -5.23
N LEU A 268 12.34 -1.04 -4.08
CA LEU A 268 12.76 -2.26 -3.39
C LEU A 268 12.10 -3.52 -3.95
N LYS A 269 12.94 -4.38 -4.55
CA LYS A 269 12.66 -5.78 -4.92
C LYS A 269 11.40 -6.11 -5.76
N PRO A 270 10.98 -5.35 -6.78
CA PRO A 270 10.04 -5.88 -7.79
C PRO A 270 10.61 -7.07 -8.58
N LEU A 271 11.94 -7.13 -8.74
CA LEU A 271 12.65 -8.18 -9.49
C LEU A 271 12.50 -9.60 -8.90
N ALA A 272 12.24 -9.73 -7.59
CA ALA A 272 11.98 -11.05 -7.00
C ALA A 272 10.60 -11.60 -7.40
N TYR A 273 9.61 -10.72 -7.62
CA TYR A 273 8.25 -11.08 -8.02
C TYR A 273 8.14 -11.50 -9.49
N ILE A 274 9.00 -10.94 -10.35
CA ILE A 274 9.16 -11.34 -11.76
C ILE A 274 9.57 -12.82 -11.90
N ARG A 275 10.14 -13.42 -10.84
CA ARG A 275 10.68 -14.78 -10.82
C ARG A 275 9.67 -15.89 -10.52
N LEU A 276 8.50 -15.58 -9.98
CA LEU A 276 7.56 -16.59 -9.44
C LEU A 276 6.71 -17.36 -10.47
N PRO A 277 6.42 -16.86 -11.70
CA PRO A 277 5.68 -17.66 -12.67
C PRO A 277 6.50 -18.81 -13.27
N TYR A 278 7.82 -18.72 -13.32
CA TYR A 278 8.66 -19.72 -14.00
C TYR A 278 8.90 -21.02 -13.21
N LEU A 279 8.53 -21.06 -11.92
CA LEU A 279 8.44 -22.30 -11.15
C LEU A 279 7.23 -23.17 -11.57
N SER A 280 6.27 -22.62 -12.31
CA SER A 280 5.13 -23.38 -12.85
C SER A 280 5.52 -24.36 -13.95
N ALA A 281 6.57 -24.07 -14.74
CA ALA A 281 6.96 -24.90 -15.88
C ALA A 281 7.77 -26.16 -15.49
N SER A 282 8.36 -26.18 -14.29
CA SER A 282 9.08 -27.36 -13.76
C SER A 282 8.28 -28.14 -12.71
N ALA A 283 7.12 -27.65 -12.30
CA ALA A 283 6.27 -28.26 -11.28
C ALA A 283 5.15 -29.09 -11.92
N SER A 284 5.50 -30.05 -12.77
CA SER A 284 4.55 -31.01 -13.35
C SER A 284 3.97 -32.01 -12.33
N GLN A 285 4.25 -31.85 -11.03
CA GLN A 285 3.94 -32.88 -10.03
C GLN A 285 3.05 -32.42 -8.86
N CYS A 286 2.58 -31.16 -8.82
CA CYS A 286 1.67 -30.75 -7.74
C CYS A 286 0.64 -29.69 -8.17
N GLN A 287 -0.50 -30.17 -8.68
CA GLN A 287 -1.66 -29.37 -9.09
C GLN A 287 -2.27 -28.54 -7.94
N LYS A 288 -2.00 -28.91 -6.68
CA LYS A 288 -2.43 -28.16 -5.47
C LYS A 288 -1.62 -26.89 -5.21
N CYS A 289 -0.37 -26.78 -5.69
CA CYS A 289 0.42 -25.55 -5.55
C CYS A 289 -0.03 -24.47 -6.54
N LEU A 290 -0.40 -24.84 -7.77
CA LEU A 290 -0.66 -23.90 -8.86
C LEU A 290 -1.82 -22.93 -8.55
N VAL A 291 -2.91 -23.44 -7.97
CA VAL A 291 -4.12 -22.67 -7.64
C VAL A 291 -3.88 -21.70 -6.48
N PHE A 292 -3.09 -22.11 -5.48
CA PHE A 292 -2.76 -21.27 -4.33
C PHE A 292 -1.76 -20.16 -4.69
N THR A 293 -0.79 -20.43 -5.58
CA THR A 293 0.17 -19.41 -6.04
C THR A 293 -0.39 -18.42 -7.04
N GLY A 294 -1.31 -18.80 -7.93
CA GLY A 294 -1.82 -17.88 -8.97
C GLY A 294 -2.68 -16.74 -8.42
N LYS A 295 -3.66 -17.06 -7.56
CA LYS A 295 -4.57 -16.06 -6.95
C LYS A 295 -3.88 -15.27 -5.83
N SER A 296 -3.07 -15.92 -4.99
CA SER A 296 -2.35 -15.25 -3.88
C SER A 296 -1.24 -14.29 -4.34
N LEU A 297 -0.60 -14.53 -5.49
CA LEU A 297 0.49 -13.71 -6.00
C LEU A 297 0.01 -12.39 -6.63
N LEU A 298 -1.10 -12.41 -7.38
CA LEU A 298 -1.76 -11.18 -7.86
C LEU A 298 -2.30 -10.37 -6.67
N MET A 299 -2.86 -11.04 -5.67
CA MET A 299 -3.26 -10.41 -4.41
C MET A 299 -2.05 -9.77 -3.72
N GLN A 300 -0.95 -10.50 -3.50
CA GLN A 300 0.26 -9.99 -2.86
C GLN A 300 0.86 -8.80 -3.59
N ILE A 301 1.02 -8.86 -4.92
CA ILE A 301 1.49 -7.73 -5.74
C ILE A 301 0.56 -6.52 -5.59
N SER A 302 -0.77 -6.75 -5.56
CA SER A 302 -1.77 -5.70 -5.30
C SER A 302 -1.61 -5.10 -3.89
N TRP A 303 -1.45 -5.91 -2.85
CA TRP A 303 -1.27 -5.48 -1.45
C TRP A 303 -0.03 -4.59 -1.26
N TYR A 304 1.12 -4.95 -1.86
CA TYR A 304 2.38 -4.21 -1.68
C TYR A 304 2.40 -2.86 -2.39
N HIS A 305 1.85 -2.80 -3.60
CA HIS A 305 1.77 -1.58 -4.37
C HIS A 305 0.63 -0.68 -3.89
N ILE A 306 -0.54 -1.22 -3.52
CA ILE A 306 -1.62 -0.41 -2.95
C ILE A 306 -1.17 0.19 -1.63
N LEU A 307 -0.57 -0.57 -0.70
CA LEU A 307 -0.10 -0.03 0.58
C LEU A 307 1.01 1.02 0.39
N GLY A 308 2.00 0.73 -0.47
CA GLY A 308 3.05 1.71 -0.76
C GLY A 308 2.50 2.98 -1.43
N ILE A 309 1.60 2.84 -2.41
CA ILE A 309 1.06 3.97 -3.19
C ILE A 309 0.11 4.76 -2.31
N THR A 310 -0.72 4.11 -1.49
CA THR A 310 -1.58 4.81 -0.51
C THR A 310 -0.77 5.52 0.55
N MET A 311 0.31 4.92 1.09
CA MET A 311 1.19 5.61 2.03
C MET A 311 1.98 6.75 1.39
N TYR A 312 2.39 6.61 0.12
CA TYR A 312 3.06 7.67 -0.66
C TYR A 312 2.12 8.83 -0.99
N ILE A 313 0.90 8.55 -1.43
CA ILE A 313 -0.15 9.55 -1.68
C ILE A 313 -0.51 10.24 -0.36
N TRP A 314 -0.72 9.49 0.72
CA TRP A 314 -1.00 10.05 2.05
C TRP A 314 0.14 10.95 2.55
N ALA A 315 1.39 10.54 2.36
CA ALA A 315 2.59 11.33 2.68
C ALA A 315 2.65 12.64 1.88
N LEU A 316 2.44 12.58 0.56
CA LEU A 316 2.37 13.75 -0.33
C LEU A 316 1.27 14.73 0.10
N VAL A 317 0.09 14.20 0.42
CA VAL A 317 -1.09 14.97 0.86
C VAL A 317 -0.80 15.66 2.20
N HIS A 318 -0.20 14.93 3.14
CA HIS A 318 0.14 15.48 4.44
C HIS A 318 1.24 16.55 4.34
N GLN A 319 2.25 16.34 3.49
CA GLN A 319 3.32 17.30 3.22
C GLN A 319 2.79 18.61 2.61
N HIS A 320 1.87 18.54 1.63
CA HIS A 320 1.26 19.72 1.03
C HIS A 320 0.40 20.51 2.04
N ARG A 321 -0.38 19.83 2.89
CA ARG A 321 -1.17 20.49 3.95
C ARG A 321 -0.29 21.17 5.00
N CYS A 322 0.80 20.52 5.43
CA CYS A 322 1.74 21.12 6.38
C CYS A 322 2.43 22.37 5.81
N HIS A 323 2.83 22.36 4.54
CA HIS A 323 3.38 23.53 3.85
C HIS A 323 2.38 24.67 3.71
N ALA A 324 1.12 24.37 3.38
CA ALA A 324 0.05 25.37 3.29
C ALA A 324 -0.26 26.02 4.66
N ILE A 325 -0.28 25.23 5.74
CA ILE A 325 -0.48 25.73 7.10
C ILE A 325 0.70 26.59 7.56
N LEU A 326 1.94 26.16 7.30
CA LEU A 326 3.14 26.94 7.63
C LEU A 326 3.23 28.25 6.82
N GLY A 327 2.85 28.23 5.54
CA GLY A 327 2.77 29.43 4.70
C GLY A 327 1.75 30.46 5.22
N ASN A 328 0.59 29.99 5.70
CA ASN A 328 -0.43 30.85 6.31
C ASN A 328 0.01 31.42 7.67
N LEU A 329 0.75 30.64 8.47
CA LEU A 329 1.32 31.12 9.75
C LEU A 329 2.46 32.12 9.53
N GLN A 330 3.24 31.99 8.46
CA GLN A 330 4.30 32.95 8.10
C GLN A 330 3.72 34.27 7.56
N LYS A 331 2.63 34.22 6.78
CA LYS A 331 1.85 35.40 6.40
C LYS A 331 1.20 36.09 7.60
N SER A 332 0.70 35.32 8.58
CA SER A 332 0.13 35.85 9.82
C SER A 332 1.17 36.53 10.72
N LYS A 333 2.42 36.02 10.77
CA LYS A 333 3.51 36.68 11.52
C LYS A 333 4.11 37.90 10.81
N SER A 334 4.05 37.97 9.48
CA SER A 334 4.56 39.12 8.72
C SER A 334 3.59 40.31 8.66
N GLY A 335 2.32 40.12 9.06
CA GLY A 335 1.28 41.16 9.03
C GLY A 335 1.17 42.04 10.27
N ASN A 336 2.10 41.93 11.25
CA ASN A 336 1.95 42.56 12.57
C ASN A 336 3.12 43.48 12.96
N ILE A 337 3.64 44.27 12.01
CA ILE A 337 4.50 45.41 12.31
C ILE A 337 4.01 46.62 11.49
N ILE A 338 2.99 47.32 11.98
CA ILE A 338 2.84 48.76 11.72
C ILE A 338 2.42 49.41 13.05
N ASN A 339 3.37 50.15 13.62
CA ASN A 339 3.20 51.05 14.75
C ASN A 339 2.26 52.19 14.34
N LEU A 340 1.17 52.39 15.09
CA LEU A 340 0.39 53.62 15.07
C LEU A 340 0.98 54.57 16.11
N ASN A 341 1.57 55.67 15.67
CA ASN A 341 1.59 56.93 16.42
C ASN A 341 1.55 58.10 15.42
N HIS A 342 0.38 58.75 15.41
CA HIS A 342 0.07 60.14 15.06
C HIS A 342 1.11 61.00 14.31
N ALA A 343 0.73 61.52 13.15
CA ALA A 343 0.58 62.97 12.91
C ALA A 343 -0.08 63.25 11.53
N VAL A 344 -1.26 63.86 11.56
CA VAL A 344 -1.89 64.72 10.52
C VAL A 344 -1.27 66.13 10.75
N PRO A 345 -1.10 67.10 9.80
CA PRO A 345 -2.18 67.62 8.94
C PRO A 345 -1.85 68.38 7.59
N PHE A 346 -2.94 68.84 6.94
CA PHE A 346 -3.10 69.87 5.86
C PHE A 346 -2.62 69.54 4.43
N GLY A 347 -3.31 69.87 3.33
CA GLY A 347 -4.58 70.58 3.03
C GLY A 347 -4.75 70.78 1.51
N ASP A 348 -6.01 70.87 1.04
CA ASP A 348 -6.58 71.47 -0.21
C ASP A 348 -6.00 71.11 -1.61
N CYS A 349 -6.74 70.88 -2.71
CA CYS A 349 -7.90 71.63 -3.26
C CYS A 349 -8.42 71.00 -4.60
N LEU A 350 -9.70 71.24 -4.93
CA LEU A 350 -10.38 71.28 -6.27
C LEU A 350 -10.69 69.95 -7.01
N SER A 351 -11.85 69.69 -7.64
CA SER A 351 -13.20 70.30 -7.73
C SER A 351 -14.04 69.47 -8.73
N GLY A 352 -15.34 69.20 -8.46
CA GLY A 352 -16.32 68.70 -9.46
C GLY A 352 -17.56 68.01 -8.85
N PRO A 353 -18.82 68.37 -9.21
CA PRO A 353 -19.93 68.35 -8.24
C PRO A 353 -20.93 67.17 -8.32
N ALA A 354 -21.71 67.12 -7.23
CA ALA A 354 -22.74 66.20 -6.81
C ALA A 354 -23.93 65.95 -7.76
N ALA A 355 -24.54 64.76 -7.60
CA ALA A 355 -25.98 64.56 -7.71
C ALA A 355 -26.48 63.63 -6.58
N LEU A 356 -27.49 64.12 -5.85
CA LEU A 356 -28.22 63.49 -4.75
C LEU A 356 -28.94 62.19 -5.15
N GLN A 357 -29.06 61.21 -4.24
CA GLN A 357 -30.38 60.83 -3.68
C GLN A 357 -30.34 59.87 -2.48
N LYS A 358 -30.93 60.38 -1.38
CA LYS A 358 -31.79 59.78 -0.33
C LYS A 358 -31.45 58.41 0.30
N LYS A 359 -31.26 58.49 1.62
CA LYS A 359 -31.30 57.43 2.62
C LYS A 359 -32.77 57.10 3.00
N GLY A 360 -33.14 55.82 2.96
CA GLY A 360 -34.41 55.23 3.43
C GLY A 360 -34.23 53.71 3.64
N PRO A 361 -35.05 53.06 4.49
CA PRO A 361 -34.55 52.14 5.54
C PRO A 361 -34.38 50.67 5.10
N THR A 362 -33.35 50.03 5.68
CA THR A 362 -33.19 48.58 5.96
C THR A 362 -33.92 47.61 5.03
N ALA A 363 -33.23 47.14 3.98
CA ALA A 363 -33.49 45.84 3.38
C ALA A 363 -32.66 44.79 4.13
N VAL A 364 -33.35 43.80 4.71
CA VAL A 364 -32.77 42.56 5.19
C VAL A 364 -32.10 41.88 3.99
N ALA A 365 -30.79 41.61 4.09
CA ALA A 365 -30.07 40.84 3.08
C ALA A 365 -30.67 39.42 3.00
N PRO A 366 -30.84 38.83 1.80
CA PRO A 366 -31.33 37.46 1.70
C PRO A 366 -30.30 36.50 2.33
N VAL A 367 -30.81 35.64 3.19
CA VAL A 367 -30.08 34.57 3.87
C VAL A 367 -29.66 33.51 2.84
N ASN A 368 -28.54 32.85 3.12
CA ASN A 368 -27.89 31.71 2.45
C ASN A 368 -28.82 30.55 1.97
N GLU A 369 -29.75 30.77 1.04
CA GLU A 369 -30.54 29.69 0.44
C GLU A 369 -29.82 29.03 -0.75
N GLU A 370 -29.10 29.81 -1.57
CA GLU A 370 -28.51 29.32 -2.83
C GLU A 370 -27.28 28.41 -2.64
N SER A 371 -26.58 28.51 -1.50
CA SER A 371 -25.42 27.65 -1.18
C SER A 371 -25.85 26.32 -0.55
N ALA A 372 -26.92 26.32 0.24
CA ALA A 372 -27.47 25.11 0.85
C ALA A 372 -28.03 24.17 -0.22
N ASP A 373 -28.76 24.70 -1.21
CA ASP A 373 -29.35 23.89 -2.28
C ASP A 373 -28.29 23.16 -3.11
N LYS A 374 -27.22 23.85 -3.51
CA LYS A 374 -26.10 23.26 -4.27
C LYS A 374 -25.37 22.16 -3.49
N THR A 375 -25.17 22.33 -2.18
CA THR A 375 -24.56 21.28 -1.34
C THR A 375 -25.43 20.03 -1.18
N ASN A 376 -26.76 20.21 -1.07
CA ASN A 376 -27.70 19.08 -0.97
C ASN A 376 -27.82 18.32 -2.31
N LEU A 377 -27.81 19.04 -3.44
CA LEU A 377 -27.78 18.47 -4.79
C LEU A 377 -26.54 17.58 -5.00
N GLY A 378 -25.35 18.07 -4.61
CA GLY A 378 -24.10 17.30 -4.69
C GLY A 378 -24.13 16.04 -3.81
N PHE A 379 -24.63 16.15 -2.58
CA PHE A 379 -24.78 15.00 -1.68
C PHE A 379 -25.74 13.94 -2.25
N ILE A 380 -26.92 14.35 -2.75
CA ILE A 380 -27.91 13.43 -3.30
C ILE A 380 -27.38 12.74 -4.55
N HIS A 381 -26.69 13.47 -5.43
CA HIS A 381 -26.07 12.90 -6.62
C HIS A 381 -25.02 11.85 -6.24
N ALA A 382 -24.13 12.18 -5.30
CA ALA A 382 -23.12 11.28 -4.77
C ALA A 382 -23.74 10.03 -4.11
N PHE A 383 -24.81 10.22 -3.33
CA PHE A 383 -25.56 9.16 -2.67
C PHE A 383 -26.19 8.18 -3.67
N VAL A 384 -26.90 8.70 -4.68
CA VAL A 384 -27.57 7.89 -5.71
C VAL A 384 -26.55 7.19 -6.61
N ALA A 385 -25.45 7.85 -6.95
CA ALA A 385 -24.37 7.22 -7.71
C ALA A 385 -23.72 6.07 -6.92
N ALA A 386 -23.41 6.29 -5.63
CA ALA A 386 -22.77 5.28 -4.80
C ALA A 386 -23.67 4.07 -4.55
N ILE A 387 -24.94 4.27 -4.22
CA ILE A 387 -25.88 3.16 -4.01
C ILE A 387 -26.09 2.35 -5.30
N SER A 388 -26.20 3.01 -6.46
CA SER A 388 -26.38 2.35 -7.75
C SER A 388 -25.18 1.47 -8.10
N VAL A 389 -23.97 2.02 -7.99
CA VAL A 389 -22.72 1.32 -8.28
C VAL A 389 -22.51 0.14 -7.33
N ILE A 390 -22.71 0.32 -6.02
CA ILE A 390 -22.51 -0.73 -5.03
C ILE A 390 -23.51 -1.86 -5.23
N ILE A 391 -24.81 -1.57 -5.43
CA ILE A 391 -25.80 -2.63 -5.66
C ILE A 391 -25.43 -3.48 -6.87
N VAL A 392 -25.06 -2.81 -7.96
CA VAL A 392 -24.70 -3.44 -9.22
C VAL A 392 -23.43 -4.30 -9.13
N SER A 393 -22.44 -3.87 -8.35
CA SER A 393 -21.14 -4.54 -8.25
C SER A 393 -21.11 -5.65 -7.21
N GLU A 394 -21.96 -5.56 -6.18
CA GLU A 394 -22.00 -6.52 -5.07
C GLU A 394 -23.05 -7.62 -5.25
N LEU A 395 -24.12 -7.33 -6.01
CA LEU A 395 -25.22 -8.28 -6.15
C LEU A 395 -24.78 -9.49 -7.01
N GLY A 396 -24.85 -10.69 -6.43
CA GLY A 396 -24.40 -11.90 -7.11
C GLY A 396 -22.88 -12.05 -7.19
N ASP A 397 -22.10 -11.27 -6.44
CA ASP A 397 -20.66 -11.48 -6.29
C ASP A 397 -20.36 -12.54 -5.21
N LYS A 398 -19.08 -12.93 -5.07
CA LYS A 398 -18.65 -14.00 -4.14
C LYS A 398 -19.06 -13.67 -2.69
N THR A 399 -19.00 -12.42 -2.29
CA THR A 399 -19.37 -11.99 -0.94
C THR A 399 -20.87 -12.06 -0.67
N PHE A 400 -21.71 -11.83 -1.68
CA PHE A 400 -23.14 -12.09 -1.63
C PHE A 400 -23.43 -13.57 -1.33
N PHE A 401 -22.75 -14.48 -2.02
CA PHE A 401 -22.89 -15.93 -1.77
C PHE A 401 -22.33 -16.36 -0.41
N ILE A 402 -21.19 -15.80 0.03
CA ILE A 402 -20.63 -16.03 1.37
C ILE A 402 -21.62 -15.61 2.45
N ALA A 403 -22.21 -14.41 2.34
CA ALA A 403 -23.20 -13.91 3.31
C ALA A 403 -24.45 -14.80 3.36
N ALA A 404 -24.98 -15.22 2.20
CA ALA A 404 -26.13 -16.11 2.11
C ALA A 404 -25.86 -17.48 2.75
N ILE A 405 -24.72 -18.12 2.45
CA ILE A 405 -24.38 -19.45 2.99
C ILE A 405 -24.10 -19.39 4.49
N MET A 406 -23.36 -18.39 4.95
CA MET A 406 -23.09 -18.19 6.37
C MET A 406 -24.39 -17.97 7.15
N ALA A 407 -25.34 -17.21 6.60
CA ALA A 407 -26.65 -16.96 7.21
C ALA A 407 -27.57 -18.20 7.24
N MET A 408 -27.35 -19.18 6.35
CA MET A 408 -28.06 -20.47 6.40
C MET A 408 -27.54 -21.40 7.49
N ARG A 409 -26.25 -21.28 7.84
CA ARG A 409 -25.58 -22.16 8.81
C ARG A 409 -25.54 -21.58 10.22
N TYR A 410 -25.51 -20.26 10.33
CA TYR A 410 -25.30 -19.54 11.58
C TYR A 410 -26.38 -18.50 11.84
N ASN A 411 -26.37 -17.90 13.04
CA ASN A 411 -27.32 -16.85 13.39
C ASN A 411 -27.20 -15.66 12.42
N ARG A 412 -28.29 -15.38 11.69
CA ARG A 412 -28.40 -14.36 10.65
C ARG A 412 -27.94 -12.99 11.12
N LEU A 413 -28.30 -12.58 12.34
CA LEU A 413 -27.92 -11.28 12.89
C LEU A 413 -26.41 -11.17 13.16
N THR A 414 -25.78 -12.25 13.63
CA THR A 414 -24.33 -12.28 13.88
C THR A 414 -23.54 -12.24 12.58
N VAL A 415 -24.00 -12.97 11.55
CA VAL A 415 -23.41 -12.96 10.21
C VAL A 415 -23.57 -11.58 9.57
N LEU A 416 -24.78 -11.01 9.63
CA LEU A 416 -25.06 -9.67 9.11
C LEU A 416 -24.19 -8.62 9.80
N ALA A 417 -24.07 -8.64 11.13
CA ALA A 417 -23.23 -7.69 11.86
C ALA A 417 -21.74 -7.81 11.48
N GLY A 418 -21.22 -9.03 11.32
CA GLY A 418 -19.84 -9.26 10.91
C GLY A 418 -19.56 -8.79 9.48
N ALA A 419 -20.45 -9.12 8.54
CA ALA A 419 -20.36 -8.70 7.15
C ALA A 419 -20.53 -7.17 7.00
N MET A 420 -21.51 -6.57 7.67
CA MET A 420 -21.73 -5.11 7.64
C MET A 420 -20.58 -4.33 8.25
N LEU A 421 -19.95 -4.83 9.32
CA LEU A 421 -18.75 -4.19 9.85
C LEU A 421 -17.58 -4.27 8.87
N ALA A 422 -17.38 -5.41 8.20
CA ALA A 422 -16.35 -5.56 7.18
C ALA A 422 -16.57 -4.60 6.00
N LEU A 423 -17.78 -4.58 5.45
CA LEU A 423 -18.15 -3.71 4.32
C LEU A 423 -18.10 -2.23 4.70
N GLY A 424 -18.65 -1.85 5.86
CA GLY A 424 -18.60 -0.46 6.34
C GLY A 424 -17.18 0.04 6.59
N LEU A 425 -16.30 -0.79 7.16
CA LEU A 425 -14.89 -0.44 7.30
C LEU A 425 -14.22 -0.30 5.94
N MET A 426 -14.51 -1.19 4.99
CA MET A 426 -13.98 -1.07 3.63
C MET A 426 -14.45 0.22 2.95
N THR A 427 -15.76 0.52 2.96
CA THR A 427 -16.32 1.74 2.35
C THR A 427 -15.68 2.99 2.97
N CYS A 428 -15.52 3.03 4.29
CA CYS A 428 -14.88 4.15 4.98
C CYS A 428 -13.42 4.34 4.54
N LEU A 429 -12.65 3.25 4.43
CA LEU A 429 -11.27 3.28 3.94
C LEU A 429 -11.21 3.76 2.48
N SER A 430 -12.11 3.28 1.61
CA SER A 430 -12.19 3.69 0.21
C SER A 430 -12.51 5.17 0.04
N VAL A 431 -13.48 5.68 0.81
CA VAL A 431 -13.82 7.11 0.81
C VAL A 431 -12.67 7.94 1.33
N LEU A 432 -11.97 7.49 2.37
CA LEU A 432 -10.77 8.17 2.88
C LEU A 432 -9.66 8.24 1.82
N PHE A 433 -9.44 7.16 1.07
CA PHE A 433 -8.49 7.15 -0.04
C PHE A 433 -8.93 8.09 -1.18
N GLY A 434 -10.20 8.05 -1.58
CA GLY A 434 -10.75 8.98 -2.58
C GLY A 434 -10.61 10.44 -2.16
N TYR A 435 -10.97 10.75 -0.91
CA TYR A 435 -10.79 12.08 -0.32
C TYR A 435 -9.32 12.52 -0.30
N ALA A 436 -8.38 11.62 -0.01
CA ALA A 436 -6.95 11.93 -0.07
C ALA A 436 -6.49 12.28 -1.49
N THR A 437 -7.10 11.70 -2.53
CA THR A 437 -6.76 12.02 -3.93
C THR A 437 -7.27 13.38 -4.43
N THR A 438 -8.05 14.11 -3.62
CA THR A 438 -8.49 15.49 -3.95
C THR A 438 -7.36 16.51 -4.06
N VAL A 439 -6.13 16.14 -3.68
CA VAL A 439 -4.92 16.93 -3.94
C VAL A 439 -4.53 16.93 -5.43
N ILE A 440 -4.99 15.93 -6.20
CA ILE A 440 -4.82 15.87 -7.65
C ILE A 440 -5.84 16.82 -8.29
N PRO A 441 -5.46 17.66 -9.28
CA PRO A 441 -6.40 18.56 -9.94
C PRO A 441 -7.62 17.81 -10.48
N ARG A 442 -8.82 18.33 -10.23
CA ARG A 442 -10.12 17.68 -10.54
C ARG A 442 -10.25 17.26 -12.01
N VAL A 443 -9.64 18.00 -12.93
CA VAL A 443 -9.64 17.67 -14.36
C VAL A 443 -9.01 16.30 -14.61
N TYR A 444 -7.91 15.96 -13.93
CA TYR A 444 -7.26 14.66 -14.10
C TYR A 444 -8.05 13.54 -13.46
N THR A 445 -8.55 13.74 -12.24
CA THR A 445 -9.37 12.73 -11.56
C THR A 445 -10.63 12.46 -12.36
N TYR A 446 -11.22 13.49 -13.00
CA TYR A 446 -12.37 13.38 -13.90
C TYR A 446 -12.11 12.50 -15.13
N TYR A 447 -11.05 12.75 -15.91
CA TYR A 447 -10.79 11.93 -17.09
C TYR A 447 -10.35 10.50 -16.76
N VAL A 448 -9.51 10.33 -15.74
CA VAL A 448 -9.03 9.01 -15.30
C VAL A 448 -10.20 8.14 -14.84
N SER A 449 -11.12 8.70 -14.07
CA SER A 449 -12.29 7.99 -13.58
C SER A 449 -13.31 7.69 -14.68
N THR A 450 -13.54 8.60 -15.63
CA THR A 450 -14.34 8.31 -16.83
C THR A 450 -13.76 7.15 -17.62
N ALA A 451 -12.43 7.13 -17.81
CA ALA A 451 -11.75 6.00 -18.45
C ALA A 451 -11.90 4.70 -17.65
N LEU A 452 -11.78 4.74 -16.31
CA LEU A 452 -11.97 3.58 -15.45
C LEU A 452 -13.40 3.04 -15.49
N PHE A 453 -14.41 3.91 -15.42
CA PHE A 453 -15.82 3.51 -15.56
C PHE A 453 -16.07 2.85 -16.92
N ALA A 454 -15.50 3.39 -18.00
CA ALA A 454 -15.60 2.78 -19.33
C ALA A 454 -14.91 1.40 -19.38
N ILE A 455 -13.70 1.29 -18.86
CA ILE A 455 -12.94 0.03 -18.84
C ILE A 455 -13.67 -1.04 -18.01
N PHE A 456 -14.12 -0.70 -16.81
CA PHE A 456 -14.89 -1.62 -15.97
C PHE A 456 -16.22 -1.98 -16.61
N GLY A 457 -16.93 -1.02 -17.20
CA GLY A 457 -18.19 -1.25 -17.90
C GLY A 457 -18.05 -2.23 -19.07
N ILE A 458 -17.08 -2.01 -19.96
CA ILE A 458 -16.79 -2.92 -21.09
C ILE A 458 -16.36 -4.29 -20.58
N ARG A 459 -15.51 -4.34 -19.55
CA ARG A 459 -15.03 -5.60 -18.99
C ARG A 459 -16.17 -6.40 -18.38
N MET A 460 -17.03 -5.78 -17.57
CA MET A 460 -18.21 -6.43 -16.98
C MET A 460 -19.17 -6.92 -18.06
N LEU A 461 -19.44 -6.11 -19.10
CA LEU A 461 -20.26 -6.55 -20.24
C LEU A 461 -19.66 -7.77 -20.95
N ARG A 462 -18.35 -7.76 -21.22
CA ARG A 462 -17.68 -8.88 -21.88
C ARG A 462 -17.66 -10.14 -21.01
N GLU A 463 -17.47 -9.98 -19.71
CA GLU A 463 -17.55 -11.06 -18.73
C GLU A 463 -18.97 -11.63 -18.74
N GLY A 464 -19.99 -10.82 -18.46
CA GLY A 464 -21.40 -11.25 -18.44
C GLY A 464 -21.90 -11.86 -19.76
N LEU A 465 -21.42 -11.39 -20.91
CA LEU A 465 -21.77 -12.01 -22.20
C LEU A 465 -21.16 -13.41 -22.39
N LYS A 466 -20.02 -13.70 -21.75
CA LYS A 466 -19.34 -15.00 -21.77
C LYS A 466 -19.81 -15.96 -20.68
N MET A 467 -20.45 -15.44 -19.63
CA MET A 467 -20.95 -16.25 -18.51
C MET A 467 -22.01 -17.24 -18.97
N SER A 468 -21.94 -18.47 -18.46
CA SER A 468 -23.00 -19.46 -18.61
C SER A 468 -24.18 -19.08 -17.69
N PRO A 469 -25.41 -19.50 -17.98
CA PRO A 469 -26.55 -19.25 -17.09
C PRO A 469 -26.41 -19.92 -15.72
N ASP A 470 -25.56 -20.94 -15.59
CA ASP A 470 -25.39 -21.75 -14.38
C ASP A 470 -24.23 -21.30 -13.47
N GLU A 471 -23.48 -20.25 -13.85
CA GLU A 471 -22.29 -19.77 -13.13
C GLU A 471 -22.56 -19.37 -11.67
N GLY A 472 -23.76 -18.82 -11.39
CA GLY A 472 -24.16 -18.51 -10.01
C GLY A 472 -24.33 -19.76 -9.13
N GLN A 473 -24.66 -20.91 -9.73
CA GLN A 473 -24.78 -22.17 -9.00
C GLN A 473 -23.41 -22.80 -8.74
N GLU A 474 -22.49 -22.71 -9.70
CA GLU A 474 -21.09 -23.11 -9.52
C GLU A 474 -20.42 -22.30 -8.39
N GLU A 475 -20.58 -20.98 -8.39
CA GLU A 475 -20.04 -20.09 -7.34
C GLU A 475 -20.61 -20.41 -5.95
N LEU A 476 -21.92 -20.69 -5.86
CA LEU A 476 -22.55 -21.13 -4.60
C LEU A 476 -21.97 -22.47 -4.11
N GLU A 477 -21.75 -23.42 -5.00
CA GLU A 477 -21.17 -24.73 -4.67
C GLU A 477 -19.70 -24.61 -4.22
N GLU A 478 -18.90 -23.77 -4.90
CA GLU A 478 -17.51 -23.48 -4.52
C GLU A 478 -17.42 -22.89 -3.10
N VAL A 479 -18.20 -21.85 -2.82
CA VAL A 479 -18.23 -21.20 -1.50
C VAL A 479 -18.70 -22.18 -0.42
N GLN A 480 -19.71 -23.01 -0.73
CA GLN A 480 -20.21 -24.01 0.21
C GLN A 480 -19.15 -25.07 0.52
N ALA A 481 -18.39 -25.51 -0.48
CA ALA A 481 -17.30 -26.47 -0.30
C ALA A 481 -16.15 -25.86 0.54
N GLU A 482 -15.79 -24.60 0.30
CA GLU A 482 -14.73 -23.93 1.05
C GLU A 482 -15.10 -23.76 2.54
N ILE A 483 -16.32 -23.31 2.84
CA ILE A 483 -16.79 -23.15 4.22
C ILE A 483 -16.82 -24.51 4.93
N LYS A 484 -17.34 -25.56 4.27
CA LYS A 484 -17.38 -26.91 4.84
C LYS A 484 -15.98 -27.43 5.19
N LYS A 485 -15.00 -27.22 4.29
CA LYS A 485 -13.61 -27.60 4.54
C LYS A 485 -13.00 -26.86 5.73
N LYS A 486 -13.27 -25.54 5.86
CA LYS A 486 -12.82 -24.74 7.02
C LYS A 486 -13.44 -25.23 8.33
N ASP A 487 -14.72 -25.59 8.33
CA ASP A 487 -15.40 -26.14 9.50
C ASP A 487 -14.77 -27.49 9.92
N GLU A 488 -14.47 -28.37 8.97
CA GLU A 488 -13.79 -29.66 9.20
C GLU A 488 -12.36 -29.47 9.74
N GLU A 489 -11.58 -28.54 9.20
CA GLU A 489 -10.24 -28.19 9.70
C GLU A 489 -10.29 -27.62 11.13
N LEU A 490 -11.29 -26.79 11.44
CA LEU A 490 -11.48 -26.23 12.78
C LEU A 490 -11.86 -27.32 13.79
N GLN A 491 -12.76 -28.24 13.41
CA GLN A 491 -13.11 -29.40 14.23
C GLN A 491 -11.89 -30.31 14.47
N ARG A 492 -11.11 -30.59 13.42
CA ARG A 492 -9.88 -31.39 13.54
C ARG A 492 -8.87 -30.73 14.48
N THR A 493 -8.74 -29.40 14.42
CA THR A 493 -7.87 -28.64 15.33
C THR A 493 -8.36 -28.67 16.78
N LYS A 494 -9.66 -28.65 17.02
CA LYS A 494 -10.24 -28.85 18.36
C LYS A 494 -10.01 -30.26 18.88
N LEU A 495 -10.14 -31.28 18.03
CA LEU A 495 -9.90 -32.68 18.39
C LEU A 495 -8.42 -32.96 18.69
N LEU A 496 -7.49 -32.36 17.91
CA LEU A 496 -6.05 -32.48 18.14
C LEU A 496 -5.57 -31.78 19.42
N ASN A 497 -6.28 -30.74 19.85
CA ASN A 497 -5.94 -30.00 21.08
C ASN A 497 -6.61 -30.57 22.34
N GLY A 498 -7.52 -31.56 22.20
CA GLY A 498 -8.25 -32.20 23.30
C GLY A 498 -9.08 -31.24 24.17
N PRO A 499 -10.00 -31.73 25.01
CA PRO A 499 -10.34 -31.01 26.22
C PRO A 499 -9.07 -30.96 27.08
N VAL A 500 -8.73 -29.80 27.64
CA VAL A 500 -7.73 -29.75 28.69
C VAL A 500 -8.32 -30.54 29.86
N ASP A 501 -7.80 -31.75 30.08
CA ASP A 501 -8.14 -32.55 31.24
C ASP A 501 -7.83 -31.73 32.50
N VAL A 502 -8.83 -31.55 33.35
CA VAL A 502 -8.84 -30.69 34.53
C VAL A 502 -7.91 -31.18 35.66
N GLU A 503 -7.13 -32.24 35.45
CA GLU A 503 -6.32 -32.88 36.51
C GLU A 503 -4.79 -32.65 36.44
N THR A 504 -4.28 -31.68 35.68
CA THR A 504 -2.86 -31.30 35.80
C THR A 504 -2.72 -29.83 36.22
N GLY A 505 -2.00 -29.61 37.32
CA GLY A 505 -1.84 -28.33 38.04
C GLY A 505 -1.32 -27.12 37.23
N PRO A 506 -1.09 -25.97 37.88
CA PRO A 506 -1.17 -24.65 37.26
C PRO A 506 -0.02 -24.38 36.29
N GLY A 507 -0.21 -24.74 35.02
CA GLY A 507 0.67 -24.39 33.90
C GLY A 507 0.34 -23.01 33.35
N THR A 508 1.20 -22.05 33.69
CA THR A 508 1.45 -20.76 33.00
C THR A 508 0.31 -20.19 32.14
N ASN A 509 -0.45 -19.27 32.73
CA ASN A 509 -1.42 -18.42 32.04
C ASN A 509 -0.77 -17.65 30.88
N ILE A 510 -1.06 -18.05 29.63
CA ILE A 510 -0.90 -17.18 28.46
C ILE A 510 -2.06 -16.16 28.50
N PRO A 511 -1.80 -14.85 28.66
CA PRO A 511 -2.85 -13.84 28.89
C PRO A 511 -3.57 -13.41 27.60
N GLN A 512 -3.66 -14.29 26.60
CA GLN A 512 -4.19 -13.93 25.27
C GLN A 512 -5.65 -14.35 25.05
N LYS A 513 -6.21 -15.24 25.88
CA LYS A 513 -7.54 -15.84 25.65
C LYS A 513 -8.73 -15.09 26.28
N LYS A 514 -8.51 -14.11 27.18
CA LYS A 514 -9.64 -13.44 27.87
C LYS A 514 -10.41 -12.42 27.00
N TRP A 515 -9.76 -11.74 26.05
CA TRP A 515 -10.44 -10.71 25.24
C TRP A 515 -11.23 -11.30 24.07
N LEU A 516 -10.82 -12.46 23.54
CA LEU A 516 -11.48 -13.16 22.43
C LEU A 516 -12.77 -13.89 22.82
N HIS A 517 -13.13 -13.96 24.11
CA HIS A 517 -14.38 -14.58 24.55
C HIS A 517 -15.62 -13.66 24.44
N PHE A 518 -15.42 -12.36 24.23
CA PHE A 518 -16.54 -11.42 24.04
C PHE A 518 -17.05 -11.34 22.59
N ILE A 519 -16.26 -11.81 21.61
CA ILE A 519 -16.63 -11.75 20.19
C ILE A 519 -16.91 -13.18 19.70
N SER A 520 -18.10 -13.39 19.14
CA SER A 520 -18.48 -14.69 18.57
C SER A 520 -17.47 -15.12 17.50
N PRO A 521 -16.95 -16.36 17.52
CA PRO A 521 -16.02 -16.85 16.49
C PRO A 521 -16.64 -16.78 15.09
N ILE A 522 -17.97 -16.93 15.00
CA ILE A 522 -18.75 -16.81 13.77
C ILE A 522 -18.74 -15.36 13.25
N PHE A 523 -18.82 -14.38 14.15
CA PHE A 523 -18.71 -12.97 13.80
C PHE A 523 -17.34 -12.67 13.18
N VAL A 524 -16.26 -13.13 13.81
CA VAL A 524 -14.89 -12.94 13.31
C VAL A 524 -14.71 -13.64 11.96
N GLN A 525 -15.29 -14.84 11.80
CA GLN A 525 -15.25 -15.58 10.55
C GLN A 525 -16.00 -14.84 9.43
N ALA A 526 -17.24 -14.42 9.66
CA ALA A 526 -18.02 -13.65 8.70
C ALA A 526 -17.31 -12.35 8.32
N PHE A 527 -16.83 -11.60 9.32
CA PHE A 527 -16.03 -10.40 9.11
C PHE A 527 -14.80 -10.67 8.25
N THR A 528 -14.00 -11.68 8.60
CA THR A 528 -12.72 -11.96 7.91
C THR A 528 -12.95 -12.45 6.48
N LEU A 529 -13.94 -13.32 6.25
CA LEU A 529 -14.24 -13.82 4.91
C LEU A 529 -14.76 -12.70 4.01
N THR A 530 -15.69 -11.87 4.49
CA THR A 530 -16.21 -10.73 3.73
C THR A 530 -15.12 -9.69 3.48
N PHE A 531 -14.37 -9.30 4.51
CA PHE A 531 -13.32 -8.27 4.38
C PHE A 531 -12.22 -8.67 3.41
N LEU A 532 -11.76 -9.93 3.45
CA LEU A 532 -10.70 -10.40 2.55
C LEU A 532 -11.19 -10.60 1.11
N ALA A 533 -12.45 -10.97 0.93
CA ALA A 533 -13.03 -11.16 -0.40
C ALA A 533 -13.27 -9.82 -1.12
N GLU A 534 -13.67 -8.77 -0.38
CA GLU A 534 -13.85 -7.42 -0.94
C GLU A 534 -12.56 -6.60 -1.09
N TRP A 535 -11.46 -7.02 -0.44
CA TRP A 535 -10.26 -6.20 -0.43
C TRP A 535 -9.59 -6.13 -1.79
N GLY A 536 -9.63 -4.95 -2.40
CA GLY A 536 -9.09 -4.65 -3.72
C GLY A 536 -10.06 -4.96 -4.86
N ASP A 537 -11.34 -5.22 -4.56
CA ASP A 537 -12.33 -5.56 -5.58
C ASP A 537 -12.88 -4.33 -6.33
N ARG A 538 -13.72 -4.59 -7.34
CA ARG A 538 -14.31 -3.62 -8.27
C ARG A 538 -15.11 -2.56 -7.52
N SER A 539 -15.91 -2.95 -6.55
CA SER A 539 -16.71 -2.04 -5.72
C SER A 539 -15.78 -1.06 -4.97
N GLN A 540 -14.70 -1.56 -4.37
CA GLN A 540 -13.71 -0.76 -3.63
C GLN A 540 -13.06 0.30 -4.51
N LEU A 541 -12.53 -0.09 -5.67
CA LEU A 541 -11.89 0.85 -6.61
C LEU A 541 -12.87 1.89 -7.12
N THR A 542 -14.12 1.49 -7.36
CA THR A 542 -15.15 2.41 -7.83
C THR A 542 -15.57 3.40 -6.75
N THR A 543 -15.66 2.99 -5.48
CA THR A 543 -15.91 3.90 -4.35
C THR A 543 -14.79 4.93 -4.19
N ILE A 544 -13.52 4.52 -4.31
CA ILE A 544 -12.36 5.44 -4.25
C ILE A 544 -12.48 6.51 -5.34
N VAL A 545 -12.77 6.06 -6.57
CA VAL A 545 -12.92 6.93 -7.72
C VAL A 545 -14.11 7.89 -7.55
N LEU A 546 -15.24 7.39 -7.05
CA LEU A 546 -16.44 8.20 -6.87
C LEU A 546 -16.23 9.24 -5.76
N ALA A 547 -15.63 8.87 -4.63
CA ALA A 547 -15.29 9.78 -3.54
C ALA A 547 -14.21 10.82 -3.91
N ALA A 548 -13.47 10.60 -5.00
CA ALA A 548 -12.51 11.58 -5.54
C ALA A 548 -13.16 12.66 -6.42
N ARG A 549 -14.37 12.41 -6.94
CA ARG A 549 -15.09 13.30 -7.86
C ARG A 549 -16.31 13.96 -7.22
N GLU A 550 -17.03 13.19 -6.41
CA GLU A 550 -18.32 13.53 -5.81
C GLU A 550 -18.17 13.86 -4.31
N ASP A 551 -19.26 14.25 -3.66
CA ASP A 551 -19.27 14.49 -2.22
C ASP A 551 -18.94 13.21 -1.42
N PRO A 552 -17.85 13.17 -0.64
CA PRO A 552 -17.40 11.96 0.05
C PRO A 552 -18.39 11.47 1.12
N TYR A 553 -19.19 12.36 1.71
CA TYR A 553 -20.20 11.98 2.70
C TYR A 553 -21.38 11.29 2.03
N GLY A 554 -21.85 11.82 0.90
CA GLY A 554 -22.87 11.18 0.06
C GLY A 554 -22.42 9.80 -0.42
N VAL A 555 -21.16 9.67 -0.85
CA VAL A 555 -20.59 8.37 -1.25
C VAL A 555 -20.50 7.40 -0.07
N ALA A 556 -20.05 7.85 1.10
CA ALA A 556 -19.94 6.99 2.29
C ALA A 556 -21.31 6.44 2.73
N VAL A 557 -22.32 7.32 2.82
CA VAL A 557 -23.67 6.93 3.25
C VAL A 557 -24.33 6.07 2.17
N GLY A 558 -24.29 6.48 0.91
CA GLY A 558 -24.88 5.74 -0.21
C GLY A 558 -24.25 4.36 -0.39
N GLY A 559 -22.93 4.27 -0.28
CA GLY A 559 -22.22 2.99 -0.34
C GLY A 559 -22.56 2.06 0.83
N THR A 560 -22.60 2.59 2.06
CA THR A 560 -22.98 1.80 3.24
C THR A 560 -24.42 1.27 3.12
N VAL A 561 -25.35 2.09 2.63
CA VAL A 561 -26.73 1.68 2.39
C VAL A 561 -26.81 0.63 1.28
N GLY A 562 -26.06 0.79 0.19
CA GLY A 562 -25.96 -0.20 -0.89
C GLY A 562 -25.51 -1.57 -0.37
N HIS A 563 -24.43 -1.61 0.42
CA HIS A 563 -23.94 -2.84 1.05
C HIS A 563 -24.98 -3.44 2.02
N CYS A 564 -25.70 -2.60 2.77
CA CYS A 564 -26.77 -3.05 3.65
C CYS A 564 -27.91 -3.73 2.87
N LEU A 565 -28.27 -3.20 1.71
CA LEU A 565 -29.31 -3.78 0.84
C LEU A 565 -28.84 -5.12 0.25
N CYS A 566 -27.65 -5.18 -0.35
CA CYS A 566 -27.12 -6.41 -0.93
C CYS A 566 -26.93 -7.52 0.10
N THR A 567 -26.28 -7.19 1.22
CA THR A 567 -26.02 -8.15 2.30
C THR A 567 -27.30 -8.55 3.01
N GLY A 568 -28.21 -7.61 3.23
CA GLY A 568 -29.53 -7.89 3.79
C GLY A 568 -30.34 -8.85 2.93
N LEU A 569 -30.35 -8.63 1.60
CA LEU A 569 -30.98 -9.52 0.64
C LEU A 569 -30.35 -10.93 0.65
N ALA A 570 -29.03 -11.03 0.73
CA ALA A 570 -28.33 -12.32 0.84
C ALA A 570 -28.71 -13.08 2.12
N VAL A 571 -28.66 -12.40 3.27
CA VAL A 571 -28.91 -12.98 4.60
C VAL A 571 -30.37 -13.38 4.79
N ILE A 572 -31.32 -12.57 4.30
CA ILE A 572 -32.76 -12.85 4.39
C ILE A 572 -33.17 -13.88 3.34
N GLY A 573 -32.66 -13.74 2.12
CA GLY A 573 -33.02 -14.56 0.96
C GLY A 573 -32.47 -15.99 0.99
N GLY A 574 -31.30 -16.18 1.61
CA GLY A 574 -30.64 -17.49 1.72
C GLY A 574 -30.56 -18.22 0.38
N ARG A 575 -30.77 -19.55 0.40
CA ARG A 575 -30.68 -20.40 -0.80
C ARG A 575 -31.65 -20.01 -1.92
N MET A 576 -32.85 -19.53 -1.57
CA MET A 576 -33.91 -19.29 -2.55
C MET A 576 -33.62 -18.08 -3.45
N ILE A 577 -33.00 -17.03 -2.89
CA ILE A 577 -32.59 -15.86 -3.67
C ILE A 577 -31.27 -16.14 -4.39
N ALA A 578 -30.31 -16.80 -3.73
CA ALA A 578 -29.03 -17.14 -4.33
C ALA A 578 -29.14 -18.03 -5.59
N GLN A 579 -30.14 -18.92 -5.66
CA GLN A 579 -30.38 -19.77 -6.83
C GLN A 579 -31.21 -19.11 -7.94
N LYS A 580 -31.90 -17.99 -7.67
CA LYS A 580 -32.77 -17.32 -8.64
C LYS A 580 -32.15 -16.09 -9.27
N ILE A 581 -31.11 -15.51 -8.66
CA ILE A 581 -30.39 -14.38 -9.22
C ILE A 581 -29.39 -14.91 -10.26
N SER A 582 -29.63 -14.56 -11.53
CA SER A 582 -28.68 -14.78 -12.61
C SER A 582 -27.50 -13.81 -12.46
N VAL A 583 -26.35 -14.30 -12.00
CA VAL A 583 -25.08 -13.53 -11.91
C VAL A 583 -24.73 -12.90 -13.25
N ARG A 584 -24.99 -13.63 -14.34
CA ARG A 584 -24.87 -13.14 -15.71
C ARG A 584 -25.68 -11.86 -15.95
N THR A 585 -26.96 -11.87 -15.59
CA THR A 585 -27.86 -10.73 -15.81
C THR A 585 -27.41 -9.53 -14.99
N VAL A 586 -27.03 -9.73 -13.72
CA VAL A 586 -26.56 -8.64 -12.86
C VAL A 586 -25.25 -8.05 -13.38
N THR A 587 -24.32 -8.89 -13.83
CA THR A 587 -23.05 -8.45 -14.41
C THR A 587 -23.24 -7.64 -15.70
N ILE A 588 -24.19 -8.04 -16.57
CA ILE A 588 -24.53 -7.30 -17.80
C ILE A 588 -25.17 -5.95 -17.46
N ILE A 589 -26.17 -5.93 -16.58
CA ILE A 589 -26.81 -4.69 -16.11
C ILE A 589 -25.73 -3.77 -15.53
N GLY A 590 -24.78 -4.34 -14.80
CA GLY A 590 -23.70 -3.56 -14.23
C GLY A 590 -22.76 -2.93 -15.22
N GLY A 591 -22.35 -3.69 -16.23
CA GLY A 591 -21.55 -3.12 -17.32
C GLY A 591 -22.29 -1.98 -18.03
N ILE A 592 -23.61 -2.08 -18.21
CA ILE A 592 -24.44 -1.02 -18.80
C ILE A 592 -24.46 0.22 -17.91
N VAL A 593 -24.66 0.07 -16.60
CA VAL A 593 -24.68 1.20 -15.64
C VAL A 593 -23.33 1.92 -15.61
N PHE A 594 -22.21 1.18 -15.56
CA PHE A 594 -20.87 1.75 -15.61
C PHE A 594 -20.60 2.50 -16.92
N LEU A 595 -21.06 1.97 -18.06
CA LEU A 595 -20.97 2.68 -19.34
C LEU A 595 -21.85 3.92 -19.38
N ALA A 596 -23.04 3.89 -18.78
CA ALA A 596 -23.92 5.05 -18.70
C ALA A 596 -23.27 6.19 -17.90
N PHE A 597 -22.61 5.89 -16.77
CA PHE A 597 -21.83 6.87 -16.03
C PHE A 597 -20.65 7.43 -16.84
N ALA A 598 -19.91 6.57 -17.54
CA ALA A 598 -18.81 7.02 -18.40
C ALA A 598 -19.30 7.92 -19.54
N PHE A 599 -20.43 7.59 -20.15
CA PHE A 599 -21.05 8.37 -21.23
C PHE A 599 -21.61 9.69 -20.72
N SER A 600 -22.32 9.69 -19.59
CA SER A 600 -22.83 10.91 -18.95
C SER A 600 -21.70 11.90 -18.64
N ALA A 601 -20.54 11.39 -18.20
CA ALA A 601 -19.35 12.19 -17.96
C ALA A 601 -18.71 12.80 -19.22
N LEU A 602 -19.14 12.44 -20.44
CA LEU A 602 -18.70 13.13 -21.66
C LEU A 602 -19.49 14.41 -21.94
N PHE A 603 -20.71 14.53 -21.41
CA PHE A 603 -21.58 15.69 -21.60
C PHE A 603 -21.52 16.70 -20.45
N ILE A 604 -20.96 16.29 -19.30
CA ILE A 604 -20.74 17.16 -18.15
C ILE A 604 -19.32 17.71 -18.22
N SER A 605 -19.16 19.03 -18.09
CA SER A 605 -17.84 19.66 -18.08
C SER A 605 -17.17 19.46 -16.71
N PRO A 606 -15.85 19.23 -16.64
CA PRO A 606 -15.13 19.10 -15.38
C PRO A 606 -15.19 20.37 -14.52
N ASP A 607 -15.40 21.54 -15.14
CA ASP A 607 -15.52 22.84 -14.47
C ASP A 607 -16.95 23.14 -13.99
N SER A 608 -17.95 22.35 -14.42
CA SER A 608 -19.32 22.41 -13.91
C SER A 608 -19.56 21.51 -12.69
N GLY A 609 -18.48 21.04 -12.05
CA GLY A 609 -18.57 20.26 -10.82
C GLY A 609 -19.18 21.10 -9.69
N PHE A 610 -20.26 20.57 -9.10
CA PHE A 610 -20.91 21.10 -7.90
C PHE A 610 -19.98 21.14 -6.69
#